data_AF-A0A0H2RMB1-F1
#
_entry.id   AF-A0A0H2RMB1-F1
#
_cell.length_a   1.000
_cell.length_b   1.000
_cell.length_c   1.000
_cell.angle_alpha   90.00
_cell.angle_beta   90.00
_cell.angle_gamma   90.00
#
_symmetry.space_group_name_H-M   'P 1'
#
loop_
_entity.id
_entity.type
_entity.pdbx_description
1 polymer ?
#
loop_
_entity_poly.entity_id
_entity_poly.type
_entity_poly.pdbx_seq_one_letter_code
_entity_poly.pdbx_strand_id
1 'polypeptide(L)'
;MEKVTMLPGFGRDFGEKLEHVAKHFADLPSSMEQLTPDSQKILALKQHLQDARGVQRALDSLSNALRSCIPSLESQFSEDFIREKHSKLPDEIFAIIFKFASLDDLQTTIRVSRVCRRFRAISLSIPRLWTTIRFKENFYGKELPVANALVYAERSRPADLKLTVEFFYPRYISKDKIPRFAQSLFSFINMQSLRISNLTLDLEILTTTQDKSTYSKLSLPSLDSFKAIAAKSTISQHCYKKWSIPSLRHLHGVNCMPELPKSALSKVKTFSFEVQEGSFSDDRVDWSLTLLARYLKQLLTVEDLKVDLNCETDHFPDVFGSHLKVDLKSLRSLSVTIQDYKYDYDNTEFVFRMFNYEKLTTISIELPSEILPDVSRLLEHIGVKHQYLRFTELPSLKNLDFRIRPTYNNQYFSPNPRTAVLGHFLQRHTPAESLYFECPEDDHQVFGFSNRLAAIKLKNCQLFEYSYDDSEGPDIVHHLEDIFRQRGELMDRCLVLDGTNSNPVDDAELVRVPISDRVYLDIRSWLSS
;
A
#
# COMPACT_ATOMS: atom_id res chain seq x y z
N MET A 1 -27.11 7.53 -45.43
CA MET A 1 -27.30 8.27 -44.17
C MET A 1 -26.51 9.56 -44.28
N GLU A 2 -27.20 10.68 -44.47
CA GLU A 2 -26.58 12.01 -44.42
C GLU A 2 -26.13 12.29 -42.98
N LYS A 3 -24.88 12.74 -42.79
CA LYS A 3 -24.41 13.21 -41.49
C LYS A 3 -25.10 14.53 -41.20
N VAL A 4 -26.08 14.50 -40.31
CA VAL A 4 -26.68 15.72 -39.76
C VAL A 4 -25.64 16.37 -38.84
N THR A 5 -24.96 17.41 -39.31
CA THR A 5 -24.10 18.27 -38.48
C THR A 5 -24.99 19.18 -37.64
N MET A 6 -24.98 19.02 -36.32
CA MET A 6 -25.62 19.99 -35.43
C MET A 6 -24.90 21.34 -35.52
N LEU A 7 -25.66 22.41 -35.69
CA LEU A 7 -25.13 23.77 -35.68
C LEU A 7 -24.70 24.16 -34.26
N PRO A 8 -23.57 24.88 -34.09
CA PRO A 8 -23.20 25.48 -32.82
C PRO A 8 -24.36 26.32 -32.27
N GLY A 9 -24.73 26.10 -31.00
CA GLY A 9 -25.85 26.82 -30.36
C GLY A 9 -27.18 26.06 -30.32
N PHE A 10 -27.34 24.94 -31.04
CA PHE A 10 -28.57 24.14 -31.04
C PHE A 10 -29.09 23.80 -29.63
N GLY A 11 -28.19 23.43 -28.72
CA GLY A 11 -28.56 23.11 -27.33
C GLY A 11 -29.16 24.29 -26.56
N ARG A 12 -28.74 25.53 -26.86
CA ARG A 12 -29.28 26.75 -26.23
C ARG A 12 -30.69 27.02 -26.74
N ASP A 13 -30.86 27.09 -28.07
CA ASP A 13 -32.15 27.36 -28.71
C ASP A 13 -33.20 26.29 -28.37
N PHE A 14 -32.75 25.04 -28.25
CA PHE A 14 -33.61 23.94 -27.83
C PHE A 14 -33.99 24.03 -26.35
N GLY A 15 -33.05 24.40 -25.48
CA GLY A 15 -33.32 24.67 -24.06
C GLY A 15 -34.36 25.77 -23.84
N GLU A 16 -34.25 26.88 -24.58
CA GLU A 16 -35.22 27.99 -24.52
C GLU A 16 -36.63 27.54 -24.95
N LYS A 17 -36.74 26.73 -26.02
CA LYS A 17 -38.02 26.16 -26.45
C LYS A 17 -38.63 25.21 -25.42
N LEU A 18 -37.82 24.39 -24.75
CA LEU A 18 -38.30 23.53 -23.67
C LEU A 18 -38.79 24.34 -22.47
N GLU A 19 -38.14 25.46 -22.15
CA GLU A 19 -38.58 26.37 -21.10
C GLU A 19 -39.95 27.00 -21.42
N HIS A 20 -40.18 27.40 -22.68
CA HIS A 20 -41.48 27.90 -23.12
C HIS A 20 -42.58 26.84 -23.03
N VAL A 21 -42.30 25.59 -23.38
CA VAL A 21 -43.23 24.46 -23.22
C VAL A 21 -43.55 24.23 -21.74
N ALA A 22 -42.53 24.26 -20.87
CA ALA A 22 -42.73 24.12 -19.42
C ALA A 22 -43.63 25.24 -18.84
N LYS A 23 -43.42 26.50 -19.26
CA LYS A 23 -44.28 27.63 -18.87
C LYS A 23 -45.73 27.43 -19.34
N HIS A 24 -45.93 27.00 -20.59
CA HIS A 24 -47.27 26.72 -21.11
C HIS A 24 -48.03 25.65 -20.29
N PHE A 25 -47.36 24.57 -19.89
CA PHE A 25 -47.96 23.54 -19.04
C PHE A 25 -48.26 24.05 -17.62
N ALA A 26 -47.46 24.96 -17.09
CA ALA A 26 -47.70 25.58 -15.78
C ALA A 26 -48.95 26.48 -15.77
N ASP A 27 -49.29 27.10 -16.91
CA ASP A 27 -50.43 28.03 -17.04
C ASP A 27 -51.77 27.33 -17.39
N LEU A 28 -51.74 26.05 -17.79
CA LEU A 28 -52.94 25.28 -18.15
C LEU A 28 -54.05 25.27 -17.06
N PRO A 29 -53.74 25.11 -15.76
CA PRO A 29 -54.76 25.10 -14.71
C PRO A 29 -55.56 26.40 -14.64
N SER A 30 -54.91 27.55 -14.86
CA SER A 30 -55.52 28.88 -14.79
C SER A 30 -56.43 29.20 -15.99
N SER A 31 -56.14 28.62 -17.14
CA SER A 31 -56.93 28.84 -18.38
C SER A 31 -58.25 28.05 -18.43
N MET A 32 -58.44 27.04 -17.56
CA MET A 32 -59.58 26.13 -17.60
C MET A 32 -60.73 26.49 -16.64
N GLU A 33 -60.61 27.56 -15.86
CA GLU A 33 -61.67 28.02 -14.96
C GLU A 33 -62.90 28.61 -15.69
N GLN A 34 -62.81 28.83 -17.01
CA GLN A 34 -63.84 29.53 -17.80
C GLN A 34 -64.68 28.64 -18.74
N LEU A 35 -64.56 27.31 -18.69
CA LEU A 35 -65.24 26.40 -19.62
C LEU A 35 -66.60 25.87 -19.09
N THR A 36 -67.59 25.83 -20.01
CA THR A 36 -68.98 25.37 -19.89
C THR A 36 -69.10 23.82 -19.73
N PRO A 37 -70.29 23.19 -19.82
CA PRO A 37 -70.76 22.07 -18.96
C PRO A 37 -69.78 20.90 -18.73
N ASP A 38 -69.87 20.31 -17.53
CA ASP A 38 -68.92 19.33 -16.94
C ASP A 38 -68.43 18.20 -17.86
N SER A 39 -69.26 17.71 -18.78
CA SER A 39 -68.87 16.63 -19.70
C SER A 39 -67.83 17.05 -20.74
N GLN A 40 -67.89 18.29 -21.23
CA GLN A 40 -66.89 18.84 -22.17
C GLN A 40 -65.57 19.14 -21.46
N LYS A 41 -65.64 19.62 -20.22
CA LYS A 41 -64.47 19.87 -19.36
C LYS A 41 -63.68 18.58 -19.08
N ILE A 42 -64.37 17.48 -18.78
CA ILE A 42 -63.73 16.17 -18.54
C ILE A 42 -63.05 15.64 -19.81
N LEU A 43 -63.68 15.78 -20.98
CA LEU A 43 -63.07 15.38 -22.25
C LEU A 43 -61.83 16.22 -22.59
N ALA A 44 -61.90 17.54 -22.40
CA ALA A 44 -60.75 18.43 -22.60
C ALA A 44 -59.59 18.10 -21.65
N LEU A 45 -59.88 17.89 -20.36
CA LEU A 45 -58.88 17.49 -19.36
C LEU A 45 -58.23 16.14 -19.71
N LYS A 46 -59.00 15.18 -20.20
CA LYS A 46 -58.48 13.88 -20.63
C LYS A 46 -57.53 14.04 -21.82
N GLN A 47 -57.86 14.90 -22.78
CA GLN A 47 -56.99 15.19 -23.92
C GLN A 47 -55.70 15.89 -23.47
N HIS A 48 -55.79 16.94 -22.65
CA HIS A 48 -54.62 17.64 -22.13
C HIS A 48 -53.71 16.73 -21.28
N LEU A 49 -54.29 15.81 -20.50
CA LEU A 49 -53.53 14.82 -19.74
C LEU A 49 -52.81 13.82 -20.67
N GLN A 50 -53.45 13.41 -21.77
CA GLN A 50 -52.82 12.56 -22.78
C GLN A 50 -51.66 13.29 -23.48
N ASP A 51 -51.85 14.56 -23.82
CA ASP A 51 -50.82 15.41 -24.44
C ASP A 51 -49.64 15.61 -23.49
N ALA A 52 -49.89 15.91 -22.21
CA ALA A 52 -48.85 16.03 -21.18
C ALA A 52 -48.05 14.73 -21.01
N ARG A 53 -48.71 13.57 -20.98
CA ARG A 53 -48.04 12.24 -20.98
C ARG A 53 -47.28 11.95 -22.26
N GLY A 54 -47.72 12.50 -23.40
CA GLY A 54 -46.99 12.45 -24.66
C GLY A 54 -45.68 13.24 -24.58
N VAL A 55 -45.75 14.48 -24.09
CA VAL A 55 -44.58 15.34 -23.88
C VAL A 55 -43.61 14.73 -22.88
N GLN A 56 -44.09 14.20 -21.75
CA GLN A 56 -43.24 13.52 -20.76
C GLN A 56 -42.44 12.38 -21.40
N ARG A 57 -43.10 11.48 -22.15
CA ARG A 57 -42.43 10.36 -22.84
C ARG A 57 -41.40 10.84 -23.87
N ALA A 58 -41.70 11.92 -24.59
CA ALA A 58 -40.76 12.53 -25.53
C ALA A 58 -39.53 13.12 -24.80
N LEU A 59 -39.74 13.78 -23.67
CA LEU A 59 -38.67 14.32 -22.81
C LEU A 59 -37.81 13.20 -22.21
N ASP A 60 -38.41 12.12 -21.73
CA ASP A 60 -37.68 10.96 -21.21
C ASP A 60 -36.84 10.30 -22.30
N SER A 61 -37.43 10.12 -23.49
CA SER A 61 -36.72 9.56 -24.65
C SER A 61 -35.53 10.44 -25.05
N LEU A 62 -35.73 11.76 -25.08
CA LEU A 62 -34.67 12.71 -25.37
C LEU A 62 -33.60 12.74 -24.27
N SER A 63 -34.00 12.72 -22.99
CA SER A 63 -33.09 12.66 -21.85
C SER A 63 -32.20 11.43 -21.91
N ASN A 64 -32.79 10.26 -22.21
CA ASN A 64 -32.03 9.03 -22.40
C ASN A 64 -31.11 9.09 -23.63
N ALA A 65 -31.54 9.71 -24.73
CA ALA A 65 -30.70 9.92 -25.91
C ALA A 65 -29.54 10.90 -25.63
N LEU A 66 -29.76 11.95 -24.85
CA LEU A 66 -28.72 12.89 -24.43
C LEU A 66 -27.73 12.23 -23.47
N ARG A 67 -28.23 11.46 -22.48
CA ARG A 67 -27.39 10.68 -21.56
C ARG A 67 -26.49 9.68 -22.28
N SER A 68 -26.93 9.09 -23.39
CA SER A 68 -26.10 8.20 -24.20
C SER A 68 -25.18 8.95 -25.17
N CYS A 69 -25.59 10.13 -25.66
CA CYS A 69 -24.81 10.95 -26.59
C CYS A 69 -23.64 11.68 -25.92
N ILE A 70 -23.83 12.19 -24.69
CA ILE A 70 -22.81 12.96 -23.96
C ILE A 70 -21.50 12.18 -23.82
N PRO A 71 -21.47 10.94 -23.28
CA PRO A 71 -20.21 10.18 -23.17
C PRO A 71 -19.54 9.93 -24.52
N SER A 72 -20.33 9.75 -25.59
CA SER A 72 -19.81 9.56 -26.95
C SER A 72 -19.17 10.85 -27.50
N LEU A 73 -19.79 12.01 -27.28
CA LEU A 73 -19.24 13.30 -27.67
C LEU A 73 -18.01 13.67 -26.84
N GLU A 74 -18.03 13.42 -25.53
CA GLU A 74 -16.87 13.62 -24.65
C GLU A 74 -15.69 12.75 -25.06
N SER A 75 -15.95 11.48 -25.44
CA SER A 75 -14.93 10.58 -25.96
C SER A 75 -14.34 11.10 -27.27
N GLN A 76 -15.18 11.46 -28.25
CA GLN A 76 -14.73 12.02 -29.53
C GLN A 76 -13.96 13.33 -29.36
N PHE A 77 -14.48 14.25 -28.55
CA PHE A 77 -13.80 15.51 -28.23
C PHE A 77 -12.45 15.25 -27.57
N SER A 78 -12.38 14.31 -26.62
CA SER A 78 -11.13 13.95 -25.96
C SER A 78 -10.12 13.36 -26.95
N GLU A 79 -10.54 12.47 -27.84
CA GLU A 79 -9.68 11.91 -28.89
C GLU A 79 -9.13 12.97 -29.85
N ASP A 80 -10.00 13.85 -30.34
CA ASP A 80 -9.61 14.92 -31.27
C ASP A 80 -8.75 16.00 -30.57
N PHE A 81 -9.10 16.36 -29.34
CA PHE A 81 -8.32 17.28 -28.51
C PHE A 81 -6.94 16.71 -28.23
N ILE A 82 -6.85 15.44 -27.81
CA ILE A 82 -5.56 14.77 -27.60
C ILE A 82 -4.78 14.77 -28.91
N ARG A 83 -5.40 14.41 -30.05
CA ARG A 83 -4.72 14.38 -31.35
C ARG A 83 -4.15 15.74 -31.76
N GLU A 84 -4.91 16.82 -31.58
CA GLU A 84 -4.47 18.18 -31.93
C GLU A 84 -3.38 18.67 -30.97
N LYS A 85 -3.59 18.53 -29.66
CA LYS A 85 -2.72 19.11 -28.63
C LYS A 85 -1.46 18.28 -28.39
N HIS A 86 -1.50 16.97 -28.60
CA HIS A 86 -0.34 16.09 -28.41
C HIS A 86 0.87 16.51 -29.27
N SER A 87 0.63 16.98 -30.49
CA SER A 87 1.70 17.51 -31.35
C SER A 87 2.34 18.79 -30.79
N LYS A 88 1.58 19.58 -30.02
CA LYS A 88 1.97 20.89 -29.48
C LYS A 88 2.63 20.84 -28.10
N LEU A 89 2.48 19.73 -27.36
CA LEU A 89 3.14 19.57 -26.06
C LEU A 89 4.66 19.59 -26.22
N PRO A 90 5.44 20.30 -25.38
CA PRO A 90 6.89 20.25 -25.40
C PRO A 90 7.47 18.87 -25.03
N ASP A 91 8.69 18.58 -25.47
CA ASP A 91 9.38 17.31 -25.19
C ASP A 91 9.62 17.10 -23.68
N GLU A 92 9.79 18.19 -22.93
CA GLU A 92 9.98 18.18 -21.47
C GLU A 92 8.75 17.65 -20.75
N ILE A 93 7.55 18.00 -21.22
CA ILE A 93 6.29 17.50 -20.65
C ILE A 93 6.16 16.00 -20.89
N PHE A 94 6.48 15.53 -22.10
CA PHE A 94 6.54 14.09 -22.37
C PHE A 94 7.61 13.40 -21.54
N ALA A 95 8.78 14.01 -21.33
CA ALA A 95 9.82 13.45 -20.49
C ALA A 95 9.35 13.27 -19.04
N ILE A 96 8.59 14.22 -18.49
CA ILE A 96 7.96 14.11 -17.17
C ILE A 96 6.94 12.97 -17.16
N ILE A 97 6.01 12.96 -18.13
CA ILE A 97 4.99 11.91 -18.26
C ILE A 97 5.64 10.53 -18.34
N PHE A 98 6.70 10.36 -19.15
CA PHE A 98 7.37 9.08 -19.32
C PHE A 98 8.08 8.63 -18.05
N LYS A 99 8.69 9.55 -17.29
CA LYS A 99 9.30 9.23 -15.99
C LYS A 99 8.27 8.71 -15.00
N PHE A 100 7.08 9.33 -14.95
CA PHE A 100 6.00 8.88 -14.07
C PHE A 100 5.37 7.58 -14.55
N ALA A 101 5.01 7.49 -15.83
CA ALA A 101 4.37 6.31 -16.40
C ALA A 101 5.27 5.07 -16.36
N SER A 102 6.59 5.27 -16.46
CA SER A 102 7.57 4.18 -16.48
C SER A 102 8.29 3.99 -15.15
N LEU A 103 7.81 4.58 -14.06
CA LEU A 103 8.41 4.43 -12.74
C LEU A 103 8.48 2.94 -12.40
N ASP A 104 9.70 2.41 -12.36
CA ASP A 104 10.02 1.00 -12.18
C ASP A 104 9.40 0.02 -13.22
N ASP A 105 8.81 0.50 -14.32
CA ASP A 105 8.28 -0.35 -15.38
C ASP A 105 9.01 -0.18 -16.71
N LEU A 106 10.01 -1.05 -16.91
CA LEU A 106 10.74 -1.16 -18.17
C LEU A 106 9.83 -1.52 -19.35
N GLN A 107 8.71 -2.23 -19.14
CA GLN A 107 7.80 -2.54 -20.24
C GLN A 107 7.07 -1.31 -20.73
N THR A 108 6.57 -0.49 -19.83
CA THR A 108 6.02 0.81 -20.20
C THR A 108 7.06 1.67 -20.90
N THR A 109 8.32 1.71 -20.43
CA THR A 109 9.41 2.39 -21.14
C THR A 109 9.57 1.88 -22.59
N ILE A 110 9.61 0.56 -22.78
CA ILE A 110 9.76 -0.06 -24.10
C ILE A 110 8.56 0.27 -24.99
N ARG A 111 7.33 0.15 -24.47
CA ARG A 111 6.09 0.46 -25.20
C ARG A 111 6.06 1.92 -25.63
N VAL A 112 6.33 2.85 -24.72
CA VAL A 112 6.41 4.28 -25.00
C VAL A 112 7.46 4.56 -26.09
N SER A 113 8.65 3.96 -26.00
CA SER A 113 9.71 4.13 -27.00
C SER A 113 9.37 3.58 -28.39
N ARG A 114 8.28 2.80 -28.51
CA ARG A 114 7.80 2.19 -29.77
C ARG A 114 6.57 2.89 -30.35
N VAL A 115 5.96 3.85 -29.64
CA VAL A 115 4.75 4.55 -30.11
C VAL A 115 5.01 5.34 -31.39
N CYS A 116 5.98 6.26 -31.37
CA CYS A 116 6.36 7.07 -32.53
C CYS A 116 7.83 7.49 -32.46
N ARG A 117 8.37 8.08 -33.54
CA ARG A 117 9.77 8.52 -33.60
C ARG A 117 10.12 9.56 -32.53
N ARG A 118 9.20 10.50 -32.26
CA ARG A 118 9.36 11.54 -31.24
C ARG A 118 9.46 10.92 -29.85
N PHE A 119 8.53 10.03 -29.50
CA PHE A 119 8.54 9.32 -28.22
C PHE A 119 9.82 8.51 -28.04
N ARG A 120 10.24 7.80 -29.09
CA ARG A 120 11.52 7.08 -29.09
C ARG A 120 12.70 8.00 -28.79
N ALA A 121 12.80 9.15 -29.44
CA ALA A 121 13.89 10.10 -29.22
C ALA A 121 13.90 10.60 -27.77
N ILE A 122 12.73 11.01 -27.26
CA ILE A 122 12.57 11.47 -25.87
C ILE A 122 12.93 10.35 -24.88
N SER A 123 12.37 9.14 -25.02
CA SER A 123 12.69 8.03 -24.12
C SER A 123 14.17 7.64 -24.13
N LEU A 124 14.82 7.67 -25.31
CA LEU A 124 16.26 7.38 -25.41
C LEU A 124 17.13 8.49 -24.82
N SER A 125 16.65 9.73 -24.79
CA SER A 125 17.33 10.86 -24.15
C SER A 125 17.24 10.87 -22.62
N ILE A 126 16.48 9.94 -22.01
CA ILE A 126 16.28 9.85 -20.56
C ILE A 126 16.93 8.55 -20.03
N PRO A 127 18.23 8.56 -19.70
CA PRO A 127 18.95 7.40 -19.15
C PRO A 127 18.25 6.71 -17.97
N ARG A 128 17.56 7.48 -17.11
CA ARG A 128 16.83 6.97 -15.94
C ARG A 128 15.69 6.01 -16.27
N LEU A 129 15.11 6.05 -17.47
CA LEU A 129 14.07 5.08 -17.86
C LEU A 129 14.63 3.66 -18.05
N TRP A 130 15.97 3.53 -18.15
CA TRP A 130 16.66 2.29 -18.48
C TRP A 130 17.49 1.74 -17.31
N THR A 131 17.23 2.19 -16.08
CA THR A 131 17.97 1.75 -14.87
C THR A 131 17.36 0.54 -14.17
N THR A 132 16.06 0.29 -14.36
CA THR A 132 15.35 -0.83 -13.73
C THR A 132 15.16 -1.95 -14.75
N ILE A 133 15.79 -3.10 -14.51
CA ILE A 133 15.74 -4.26 -15.40
C ILE A 133 15.07 -5.43 -14.68
N ARG A 134 13.88 -5.80 -15.15
CA ARG A 134 13.05 -6.85 -14.54
C ARG A 134 12.94 -8.05 -15.47
N PHE A 135 13.32 -9.22 -14.96
CA PHE A 135 13.17 -10.49 -15.65
C PHE A 135 11.92 -11.19 -15.09
N LYS A 136 10.77 -10.94 -15.72
CA LYS A 136 9.45 -11.45 -15.32
C LYS A 136 8.93 -12.55 -16.24
N GLU A 137 7.97 -13.32 -15.72
CA GLU A 137 7.24 -14.43 -16.34
C GLU A 137 6.83 -14.24 -17.82
N ASN A 138 6.34 -13.05 -18.16
CA ASN A 138 5.74 -12.82 -19.48
C ASN A 138 6.76 -12.76 -20.63
N PHE A 139 8.06 -12.80 -20.35
CA PHE A 139 9.08 -12.79 -21.39
C PHE A 139 9.52 -14.16 -21.87
N TYR A 140 9.01 -15.23 -21.28
CA TYR A 140 9.61 -16.54 -21.47
C TYR A 140 9.10 -17.32 -22.69
N GLY A 141 8.05 -16.82 -23.36
CA GLY A 141 7.58 -17.32 -24.66
C GLY A 141 8.32 -16.75 -25.87
N LYS A 142 9.04 -15.63 -25.73
CA LYS A 142 9.81 -14.97 -26.79
C LYS A 142 11.11 -14.51 -26.14
N GLU A 143 12.20 -15.24 -26.38
CA GLU A 143 13.55 -14.97 -25.87
C GLU A 143 13.69 -13.58 -25.28
N LEU A 144 13.72 -13.43 -23.94
CA LEU A 144 14.30 -12.24 -23.35
C LEU A 144 15.81 -12.44 -23.44
N PRO A 145 16.47 -11.97 -24.50
CA PRO A 145 17.87 -12.24 -24.64
C PRO A 145 18.53 -11.33 -23.61
N VAL A 146 19.47 -11.88 -22.85
CA VAL A 146 20.37 -11.06 -22.04
C VAL A 146 21.00 -9.94 -22.87
N ALA A 147 21.13 -10.12 -24.19
CA ALA A 147 21.47 -9.06 -25.13
C ALA A 147 20.55 -7.82 -25.05
N ASN A 148 19.23 -7.98 -24.95
CA ASN A 148 18.32 -6.83 -24.80
C ASN A 148 18.53 -6.14 -23.44
N ALA A 149 18.67 -6.91 -22.36
CA ALA A 149 18.95 -6.37 -21.03
C ALA A 149 20.28 -5.58 -21.02
N LEU A 150 21.31 -6.09 -21.70
CA LEU A 150 22.57 -5.36 -21.91
C LEU A 150 22.36 -4.07 -22.70
N VAL A 151 21.61 -4.11 -23.80
CA VAL A 151 21.30 -2.90 -24.58
C VAL A 151 20.60 -1.85 -23.72
N TYR A 152 19.69 -2.25 -22.84
CA TYR A 152 19.02 -1.33 -21.92
C TYR A 152 19.98 -0.80 -20.85
N ALA A 153 20.80 -1.66 -20.25
CA ALA A 153 21.83 -1.24 -19.30
C ALA A 153 22.83 -0.25 -19.93
N GLU A 154 23.23 -0.45 -21.19
CA GLU A 154 24.14 0.47 -21.89
C GLU A 154 23.50 1.84 -22.15
N ARG A 155 22.17 1.94 -22.30
CA ARG A 155 21.47 3.23 -22.45
C ARG A 155 21.56 4.11 -21.22
N SER A 156 21.70 3.52 -20.02
CA SER A 156 21.86 4.27 -18.78
C SER A 156 23.32 4.56 -18.41
N ARG A 157 24.28 3.95 -19.12
CA ARG A 157 25.72 4.03 -18.83
C ARG A 157 26.33 5.44 -18.95
N PRO A 158 26.00 6.27 -19.96
CA PRO A 158 26.61 7.59 -20.10
C PRO A 158 26.38 8.55 -18.94
N ALA A 159 25.32 8.30 -18.14
CA ALA A 159 24.98 9.12 -16.97
C ALA A 159 25.48 8.51 -15.65
N ASP A 160 26.34 7.48 -15.70
CA ASP A 160 26.86 6.73 -14.54
C ASP A 160 25.76 6.29 -13.56
N LEU A 161 24.58 5.97 -14.10
CA LEU A 161 23.45 5.57 -13.29
C LEU A 161 23.62 4.13 -12.83
N LYS A 162 23.32 3.93 -11.54
CA LYS A 162 23.22 2.62 -10.92
C LYS A 162 21.99 1.86 -11.45
N LEU A 163 22.06 0.53 -11.40
CA LEU A 163 21.03 -0.38 -11.89
C LEU A 163 20.27 -1.01 -10.74
N THR A 164 18.96 -1.09 -10.92
CA THR A 164 18.07 -1.96 -10.14
C THR A 164 17.75 -3.17 -10.99
N VAL A 165 18.07 -4.36 -10.50
CA VAL A 165 17.86 -5.59 -11.24
C VAL A 165 17.02 -6.55 -10.44
N GLU A 166 15.92 -7.01 -11.03
CA GLU A 166 14.97 -7.90 -10.36
C GLU A 166 14.78 -9.19 -11.15
N PHE A 167 14.90 -10.31 -10.45
CA PHE A 167 14.81 -11.64 -11.00
C PHE A 167 13.77 -12.44 -10.23
N PHE A 168 12.76 -12.91 -10.95
CA PHE A 168 11.67 -13.73 -10.41
C PHE A 168 11.69 -15.10 -11.06
N TYR A 169 11.42 -16.14 -10.28
CA TYR A 169 11.38 -17.50 -10.80
C TYR A 169 10.24 -17.65 -11.82
N PRO A 170 10.53 -18.20 -13.01
CA PRO A 170 9.52 -18.41 -14.03
C PRO A 170 8.66 -19.63 -13.73
N ARG A 171 7.40 -19.45 -13.32
CA ARG A 171 6.48 -20.57 -13.02
C ARG A 171 6.08 -21.33 -14.28
N TYR A 172 5.99 -20.65 -15.44
CA TYR A 172 5.58 -21.27 -16.72
C TYR A 172 6.74 -21.72 -17.63
N ILE A 173 8.00 -21.62 -17.20
CA ILE A 173 9.12 -22.17 -18.00
C ILE A 173 9.25 -23.67 -17.75
N SER A 174 9.40 -24.44 -18.84
CA SER A 174 9.79 -25.84 -18.75
C SER A 174 11.12 -26.01 -18.00
N LYS A 175 11.16 -26.90 -17.01
CA LYS A 175 12.27 -27.06 -16.05
C LYS A 175 13.65 -27.24 -16.72
N ASP A 176 13.71 -27.81 -17.93
CA ASP A 176 14.93 -28.00 -18.72
C ASP A 176 15.59 -26.69 -19.19
N LYS A 177 14.82 -25.60 -19.30
CA LYS A 177 15.35 -24.28 -19.75
C LYS A 177 15.88 -23.42 -18.62
N ILE A 178 15.52 -23.73 -17.36
CA ILE A 178 15.88 -22.92 -16.18
C ILE A 178 17.41 -22.81 -16.01
N PRO A 179 18.22 -23.88 -16.16
CA PRO A 179 19.68 -23.76 -16.01
C PRO A 179 20.33 -22.78 -17.01
N ARG A 180 19.90 -22.81 -18.28
CA ARG A 180 20.39 -21.87 -19.32
C ARG A 180 19.97 -20.43 -19.01
N PHE A 181 18.75 -20.27 -18.52
CA PHE A 181 18.25 -18.98 -18.09
C PHE A 181 19.06 -18.42 -16.93
N ALA A 182 19.28 -19.23 -15.88
CA ALA A 182 20.11 -18.87 -14.73
C ALA A 182 21.55 -18.52 -15.14
N GLN A 183 22.14 -19.26 -16.08
CA GLN A 183 23.48 -18.95 -16.60
C GLN A 183 23.54 -17.60 -17.30
N SER A 184 22.56 -17.31 -18.16
CA SER A 184 22.46 -16.05 -18.88
C SER A 184 22.30 -14.89 -17.89
N LEU A 185 21.42 -15.09 -16.91
CA LEU A 185 21.17 -14.20 -15.79
C LEU A 185 22.47 -13.83 -15.04
N PHE A 186 23.21 -14.83 -14.57
CA PHE A 186 24.42 -14.58 -13.79
C PHE A 186 25.54 -13.98 -14.64
N SER A 187 25.59 -14.30 -15.93
CA SER A 187 26.46 -13.61 -16.88
C SER A 187 26.14 -12.12 -16.92
N PHE A 188 24.85 -11.74 -17.00
CA PHE A 188 24.42 -10.34 -16.93
C PHE A 188 24.83 -9.66 -15.62
N ILE A 189 24.57 -10.30 -14.47
CA ILE A 189 24.94 -9.79 -13.15
C ILE A 189 26.44 -9.53 -13.07
N ASN A 190 27.26 -10.49 -13.54
CA ASN A 190 28.70 -10.36 -13.53
C ASN A 190 29.18 -9.20 -14.41
N MET A 191 28.64 -9.08 -15.63
CA MET A 191 28.98 -7.99 -16.57
C MET A 191 28.62 -6.61 -16.04
N GLN A 192 27.53 -6.48 -15.28
CA GLN A 192 27.04 -5.19 -14.76
C GLN A 192 27.32 -4.99 -13.27
N SER A 193 28.17 -5.84 -12.68
CA SER A 193 28.41 -5.92 -11.23
C SER A 193 28.82 -4.60 -10.57
N LEU A 194 29.56 -3.75 -11.28
CA LEU A 194 29.98 -2.43 -10.80
C LEU A 194 28.85 -1.40 -10.75
N ARG A 195 27.72 -1.67 -11.40
CA ARG A 195 26.61 -0.73 -11.53
C ARG A 195 25.36 -1.19 -10.79
N ILE A 196 25.21 -2.49 -10.53
CA ILE A 196 24.08 -3.02 -9.78
C ILE A 196 24.15 -2.52 -8.34
N SER A 197 23.19 -1.66 -7.97
CA SER A 197 23.04 -1.19 -6.59
C SER A 197 21.89 -1.84 -5.86
N ASN A 198 20.86 -2.28 -6.58
CA ASN A 198 19.73 -3.00 -6.02
C ASN A 198 19.57 -4.32 -6.77
N LEU A 199 19.54 -5.42 -6.04
CA LEU A 199 19.38 -6.76 -6.59
C LEU A 199 18.24 -7.46 -5.88
N THR A 200 17.20 -7.84 -6.62
CA THR A 200 16.17 -8.78 -6.17
C THR A 200 16.41 -10.12 -6.84
N LEU A 201 16.59 -11.18 -6.06
CA LEU A 201 16.86 -12.52 -6.55
C LEU A 201 15.90 -13.53 -5.92
N ASP A 202 15.07 -14.13 -6.75
CA ASP A 202 14.36 -15.36 -6.42
C ASP A 202 15.32 -16.55 -6.42
N LEU A 203 15.49 -17.15 -5.25
CA LEU A 203 16.43 -18.23 -4.98
C LEU A 203 16.00 -19.55 -5.64
N GLU A 204 14.72 -19.75 -5.96
CA GLU A 204 14.28 -21.01 -6.59
C GLU A 204 15.04 -21.28 -7.90
N ILE A 205 15.45 -20.22 -8.61
CA ILE A 205 16.25 -20.33 -9.84
C ILE A 205 17.57 -21.06 -9.64
N LEU A 206 18.16 -20.98 -8.45
CA LEU A 206 19.48 -21.53 -8.13
C LEU A 206 19.40 -23.02 -7.81
N THR A 207 18.25 -23.48 -7.29
CA THR A 207 18.06 -24.90 -6.93
C THR A 207 18.21 -25.81 -8.14
N THR A 208 17.84 -25.31 -9.31
CA THR A 208 17.84 -26.06 -10.57
C THR A 208 19.21 -26.07 -11.27
N THR A 209 20.14 -25.20 -10.84
CA THR A 209 21.45 -25.08 -11.50
C THR A 209 22.40 -26.18 -11.05
N GLN A 210 22.93 -26.96 -12.00
CA GLN A 210 23.97 -27.97 -11.72
C GLN A 210 25.29 -27.33 -11.29
N ASP A 211 25.53 -26.07 -11.66
CA ASP A 211 26.79 -25.36 -11.41
C ASP A 211 26.68 -24.28 -10.33
N LYS A 212 26.44 -24.72 -9.09
CA LYS A 212 26.49 -23.84 -7.91
C LYS A 212 27.86 -23.18 -7.71
N SER A 213 28.92 -23.77 -8.28
CA SER A 213 30.29 -23.33 -8.07
C SER A 213 30.58 -22.03 -8.81
N THR A 214 30.10 -21.88 -10.04
CA THR A 214 30.31 -20.70 -10.88
C THR A 214 29.74 -19.43 -10.27
N TYR A 215 28.59 -19.51 -9.61
CA TYR A 215 27.94 -18.33 -9.00
C TYR A 215 28.33 -18.11 -7.54
N SER A 216 29.19 -18.97 -6.98
CA SER A 216 29.56 -18.88 -5.56
C SER A 216 30.45 -17.67 -5.25
N LYS A 217 31.17 -17.13 -6.23
CA LYS A 217 32.20 -16.09 -6.06
C LYS A 217 31.89 -14.81 -6.84
N LEU A 218 30.66 -14.31 -6.75
CA LEU A 218 30.33 -13.03 -7.37
C LEU A 218 30.89 -11.86 -6.56
N SER A 219 31.32 -10.82 -7.27
CA SER A 219 31.73 -9.55 -6.67
C SER A 219 30.76 -8.48 -7.13
N LEU A 220 30.07 -7.84 -6.20
CA LEU A 220 29.11 -6.76 -6.47
C LEU A 220 29.48 -5.56 -5.58
N PRO A 221 30.55 -4.82 -5.93
CA PRO A 221 31.10 -3.78 -5.06
C PRO A 221 30.16 -2.59 -4.88
N SER A 222 29.21 -2.37 -5.79
CA SER A 222 28.26 -1.26 -5.74
C SER A 222 26.90 -1.66 -5.16
N LEU A 223 26.72 -2.95 -4.79
CA LEU A 223 25.46 -3.45 -4.28
C LEU A 223 25.19 -2.87 -2.89
N ASP A 224 24.14 -2.06 -2.81
CA ASP A 224 23.70 -1.33 -1.61
C ASP A 224 22.46 -1.98 -0.99
N SER A 225 21.56 -2.53 -1.83
CA SER A 225 20.35 -3.23 -1.42
C SER A 225 20.25 -4.62 -2.04
N PHE A 226 19.99 -5.63 -1.21
CA PHE A 226 19.78 -7.00 -1.64
C PHE A 226 18.47 -7.56 -1.10
N LYS A 227 17.58 -7.99 -2.00
CA LYS A 227 16.34 -8.72 -1.68
C LYS A 227 16.47 -10.17 -2.15
N ALA A 228 16.40 -11.12 -1.23
CA ALA A 228 16.36 -12.55 -1.54
C ALA A 228 14.95 -13.07 -1.30
N ILE A 229 14.40 -13.83 -2.25
CA ILE A 229 13.06 -14.41 -2.17
C ILE A 229 13.19 -15.92 -2.25
N ALA A 230 12.57 -16.67 -1.35
CA ALA A 230 12.52 -18.12 -1.43
C ALA A 230 11.07 -18.63 -1.51
N ALA A 231 10.78 -19.53 -2.44
CA ALA A 231 9.45 -20.14 -2.53
C ALA A 231 9.17 -21.10 -1.37
N LYS A 232 10.20 -21.83 -0.93
CA LYS A 232 10.19 -22.72 0.24
C LYS A 232 11.41 -22.40 1.08
N SER A 233 11.33 -22.65 2.38
CA SER A 233 12.47 -22.48 3.27
C SER A 233 13.70 -23.16 2.72
N THR A 234 14.66 -22.36 2.35
CA THR A 234 15.88 -22.88 1.79
C THR A 234 17.04 -22.31 2.56
N ILE A 235 17.18 -22.82 3.78
CA ILE A 235 18.48 -22.85 4.48
C ILE A 235 19.55 -23.42 3.52
N SER A 236 19.15 -24.29 2.58
CA SER A 236 19.98 -25.04 1.63
C SER A 236 20.63 -24.23 0.48
N GLN A 237 20.51 -22.90 0.44
CA GLN A 237 20.93 -22.10 -0.73
C GLN A 237 22.04 -21.07 -0.44
N HIS A 238 23.23 -21.57 -0.10
CA HIS A 238 24.39 -20.75 0.25
C HIS A 238 25.22 -20.22 -0.94
N CYS A 239 24.65 -20.06 -2.15
CA CYS A 239 25.47 -19.64 -3.29
C CYS A 239 26.05 -18.22 -3.07
N TYR A 240 25.38 -17.38 -2.29
CA TYR A 240 25.84 -16.03 -1.98
C TYR A 240 26.75 -15.92 -0.76
N LYS A 241 27.06 -17.03 -0.08
CA LYS A 241 27.87 -17.05 1.15
C LYS A 241 29.31 -16.56 0.96
N LYS A 242 29.82 -16.62 -0.27
CA LYS A 242 31.17 -16.14 -0.63
C LYS A 242 31.14 -14.93 -1.56
N TRP A 243 30.00 -14.25 -1.70
CA TRP A 243 29.94 -13.03 -2.49
C TRP A 243 30.70 -11.89 -1.83
N SER A 244 31.37 -11.06 -2.63
CA SER A 244 32.00 -9.83 -2.17
C SER A 244 31.04 -8.66 -2.39
N ILE A 245 30.38 -8.21 -1.31
CA ILE A 245 29.37 -7.14 -1.34
C ILE A 245 29.69 -6.04 -0.31
N PRO A 246 30.84 -5.37 -0.44
CA PRO A 246 31.37 -4.46 0.58
C PRO A 246 30.49 -3.24 0.88
N SER A 247 29.56 -2.89 0.00
CA SER A 247 28.69 -1.70 0.10
C SER A 247 27.28 -1.99 0.60
N LEU A 248 26.96 -3.25 0.95
CA LEU A 248 25.61 -3.63 1.35
C LEU A 248 25.17 -2.90 2.63
N ARG A 249 24.02 -2.22 2.55
CA ARG A 249 23.38 -1.50 3.66
C ARG A 249 21.96 -1.96 3.92
N HIS A 250 21.24 -2.38 2.90
CA HIS A 250 19.85 -2.81 3.00
C HIS A 250 19.74 -4.29 2.62
N LEU A 251 19.14 -5.08 3.51
CA LEU A 251 18.96 -6.51 3.31
C LEU A 251 17.50 -6.88 3.55
N HIS A 252 16.90 -7.57 2.59
CA HIS A 252 15.52 -8.01 2.67
C HIS A 252 15.45 -9.51 2.36
N GLY A 253 15.05 -10.33 3.34
CA GLY A 253 14.73 -11.73 3.14
C GLY A 253 13.22 -11.94 3.09
N VAL A 254 12.70 -12.49 1.99
CA VAL A 254 11.33 -13.01 1.89
C VAL A 254 11.41 -14.51 2.00
N ASN A 255 10.77 -15.10 3.00
CA ASN A 255 10.78 -16.54 3.29
C ASN A 255 12.18 -17.15 3.50
N CYS A 256 13.19 -16.32 3.75
CA CYS A 256 14.56 -16.77 3.95
C CYS A 256 15.39 -15.77 4.77
N MET A 257 16.50 -16.27 5.31
CA MET A 257 17.49 -15.49 6.07
C MET A 257 18.84 -15.59 5.34
N PRO A 258 19.21 -14.59 4.50
CA PRO A 258 20.36 -14.73 3.61
C PRO A 258 21.69 -14.89 4.37
N GLU A 259 22.29 -16.07 4.35
CA GLU A 259 23.66 -16.30 4.85
C GLU A 259 24.73 -15.59 4.00
N LEU A 260 25.05 -14.35 4.37
CA LEU A 260 26.11 -13.54 3.77
C LEU A 260 27.40 -13.59 4.60
N PRO A 261 28.56 -13.20 4.05
CA PRO A 261 29.78 -13.04 4.83
C PRO A 261 29.57 -12.10 6.03
N LYS A 262 30.18 -12.40 7.17
CA LYS A 262 30.11 -11.56 8.39
C LYS A 262 30.53 -10.11 8.13
N SER A 263 31.47 -9.88 7.21
CA SER A 263 31.92 -8.55 6.80
C SER A 263 30.85 -7.74 6.08
N ALA A 264 29.89 -8.38 5.42
CA ALA A 264 28.73 -7.74 4.82
C ALA A 264 27.62 -7.51 5.85
N LEU A 265 27.28 -8.55 6.65
CA LEU A 265 26.24 -8.47 7.68
C LEU A 265 26.52 -7.37 8.73
N SER A 266 27.78 -7.17 9.08
CA SER A 266 28.23 -6.10 10.00
C SER A 266 28.14 -4.68 9.43
N LYS A 267 27.68 -4.50 8.19
CA LYS A 267 27.45 -3.18 7.57
C LYS A 267 25.98 -2.90 7.29
N VAL A 268 25.12 -3.91 7.43
CA VAL A 268 23.67 -3.78 7.20
C VAL A 268 23.10 -2.80 8.23
N LYS A 269 22.41 -1.78 7.72
CA LYS A 269 21.71 -0.74 8.49
C LYS A 269 20.22 -0.98 8.53
N THR A 270 19.65 -1.49 7.45
CA THR A 270 18.23 -1.83 7.37
C THR A 270 18.08 -3.31 7.08
N PHE A 271 17.31 -4.02 7.91
CA PHE A 271 16.95 -5.41 7.66
C PHE A 271 15.42 -5.57 7.62
N SER A 272 14.94 -6.32 6.64
CA SER A 272 13.52 -6.70 6.54
C SER A 272 13.41 -8.21 6.38
N PHE A 273 12.57 -8.84 7.21
CA PHE A 273 12.18 -10.24 7.07
C PHE A 273 10.67 -10.31 6.84
N GLU A 274 10.26 -10.94 5.75
CA GLU A 274 8.86 -11.05 5.35
C GLU A 274 8.52 -12.52 5.10
N VAL A 275 7.47 -13.02 5.75
CA VAL A 275 6.91 -14.34 5.49
C VAL A 275 5.75 -14.18 4.52
N GLN A 276 5.86 -14.74 3.32
CA GLN A 276 4.79 -14.78 2.33
C GLN A 276 4.33 -16.23 2.17
N GLU A 277 3.12 -16.54 2.63
CA GLU A 277 2.50 -17.83 2.34
C GLU A 277 2.01 -17.90 0.89
N GLY A 278 2.26 -19.04 0.25
CA GLY A 278 1.69 -19.35 -1.05
C GLY A 278 0.17 -19.60 -0.95
N SER A 279 -0.57 -19.39 -2.03
CA SER A 279 -2.00 -19.70 -2.10
C SER A 279 -2.33 -21.20 -2.00
N PHE A 280 -1.32 -22.07 -1.99
CA PHE A 280 -1.47 -23.53 -2.00
C PHE A 280 -1.03 -24.11 -0.66
N SER A 281 -1.84 -25.02 -0.11
CA SER A 281 -1.67 -25.60 1.23
C SER A 281 -0.38 -26.40 1.47
N ASP A 282 0.38 -26.71 0.41
CA ASP A 282 1.61 -27.52 0.45
C ASP A 282 2.90 -26.68 0.32
N ASP A 283 2.76 -25.35 0.30
CA ASP A 283 3.87 -24.40 0.21
C ASP A 283 4.12 -23.72 1.56
N ARG A 284 4.14 -24.51 2.64
CA ARG A 284 4.53 -24.00 3.95
C ARG A 284 5.99 -23.54 3.94
N VAL A 285 6.22 -22.33 4.38
CA VAL A 285 7.54 -21.72 4.49
C VAL A 285 8.15 -22.15 5.82
N ASP A 286 9.15 -23.04 5.84
CA ASP A 286 9.81 -23.42 7.09
C ASP A 286 10.80 -22.34 7.60
N TRP A 287 10.30 -21.51 8.50
CA TRP A 287 11.13 -20.64 9.32
C TRP A 287 10.87 -20.97 10.78
N SER A 288 11.72 -20.47 11.68
CA SER A 288 11.39 -20.49 13.10
C SER A 288 11.92 -19.24 13.78
N LEU A 289 11.24 -18.83 14.85
CA LEU A 289 11.64 -17.69 15.66
C LEU A 289 13.05 -17.86 16.22
N THR A 290 13.44 -19.09 16.56
CA THR A 290 14.81 -19.43 17.02
C THR A 290 15.85 -19.16 15.95
N LEU A 291 15.57 -19.51 14.68
CA LEU A 291 16.46 -19.21 13.56
C LEU A 291 16.54 -17.71 13.31
N LEU A 292 15.42 -17.00 13.35
CA LEU A 292 15.36 -15.54 13.19
C LEU A 292 16.17 -14.84 14.27
N ALA A 293 15.95 -15.17 15.55
CA ALA A 293 16.70 -14.62 16.67
C ALA A 293 18.22 -14.83 16.52
N ARG A 294 18.63 -16.05 16.14
CA ARG A 294 20.03 -16.38 15.87
C ARG A 294 20.61 -15.57 14.70
N TYR A 295 19.82 -15.32 13.66
CA TYR A 295 20.23 -14.53 12.51
C TYR A 295 20.38 -13.05 12.88
N LEU A 296 19.38 -12.46 13.57
CA LEU A 296 19.40 -11.07 14.01
C LEU A 296 20.61 -10.77 14.92
N LYS A 297 21.05 -11.72 15.75
CA LYS A 297 22.28 -11.58 16.56
C LYS A 297 23.56 -11.33 15.75
N GLN A 298 23.56 -11.59 14.45
CA GLN A 298 24.69 -11.32 13.55
C GLN A 298 24.65 -9.90 12.96
N LEU A 299 23.52 -9.20 13.08
CA LEU A 299 23.24 -7.90 12.48
C LEU A 299 23.49 -6.73 13.47
N LEU A 300 24.73 -6.62 13.96
CA LEU A 300 25.08 -5.72 15.07
C LEU A 300 24.89 -4.21 14.77
N THR A 301 24.83 -3.84 13.48
CA THR A 301 24.74 -2.44 13.02
C THR A 301 23.36 -2.03 12.54
N VAL A 302 22.36 -2.91 12.62
CA VAL A 302 21.00 -2.61 12.17
C VAL A 302 20.40 -1.50 13.04
N GLU A 303 19.92 -0.48 12.36
CA GLU A 303 19.24 0.70 12.91
C GLU A 303 17.73 0.61 12.66
N ASP A 304 17.33 0.04 11.51
CA ASP A 304 15.94 -0.15 11.11
C ASP A 304 15.64 -1.64 10.87
N LEU A 305 14.73 -2.20 11.66
CA LEU A 305 14.29 -3.59 11.53
C LEU A 305 12.80 -3.63 11.17
N LYS A 306 12.46 -4.35 10.10
CA LYS A 306 11.08 -4.72 9.77
C LYS A 306 10.93 -6.24 9.83
N VAL A 307 9.89 -6.72 10.50
CA VAL A 307 9.54 -8.13 10.56
C VAL A 307 8.06 -8.28 10.25
N ASP A 308 7.72 -9.10 9.26
CA ASP A 308 6.36 -9.38 8.81
C ASP A 308 6.17 -10.91 8.88
N LEU A 309 5.39 -11.39 9.84
CA LEU A 309 5.32 -12.80 10.25
C LEU A 309 3.89 -13.33 10.20
N ASN A 310 3.76 -14.62 9.86
CA ASN A 310 2.59 -15.42 10.20
C ASN A 310 2.72 -15.96 11.65
N CYS A 311 1.60 -16.33 12.28
CA CYS A 311 1.57 -16.84 13.65
C CYS A 311 1.33 -18.36 13.75
N GLU A 312 1.69 -19.13 12.71
CA GLU A 312 1.57 -20.60 12.78
C GLU A 312 2.45 -21.19 13.90
N THR A 313 1.85 -22.01 14.76
CA THR A 313 2.49 -22.61 15.95
C THR A 313 3.80 -23.34 15.63
N ASP A 314 3.91 -23.96 14.45
CA ASP A 314 5.09 -24.72 14.02
C ASP A 314 6.36 -23.84 13.92
N HIS A 315 6.22 -22.51 13.83
CA HIS A 315 7.34 -21.57 13.73
C HIS A 315 7.86 -21.08 15.09
N PHE A 316 7.15 -21.41 16.18
CA PHE A 316 7.44 -20.90 17.53
C PHE A 316 7.86 -22.05 18.46
N PRO A 317 8.81 -21.81 19.38
CA PRO A 317 9.21 -22.83 20.35
C PRO A 317 8.17 -22.97 21.46
N ASP A 318 8.00 -24.16 22.04
CA ASP A 318 7.04 -24.38 23.14
C ASP A 318 7.26 -23.46 24.36
N VAL A 319 8.50 -23.03 24.59
CA VAL A 319 8.88 -22.19 25.74
C VAL A 319 9.82 -21.07 25.31
N PHE A 320 9.50 -19.84 25.73
CA PHE A 320 10.38 -18.70 25.51
C PHE A 320 11.68 -18.83 26.31
N GLY A 321 12.79 -19.07 25.62
CA GLY A 321 14.13 -19.15 26.20
C GLY A 321 14.93 -17.84 26.10
N SER A 322 15.89 -17.63 27.01
CA SER A 322 16.81 -16.48 26.97
C SER A 322 17.62 -16.40 25.67
N HIS A 323 17.82 -17.53 24.99
CA HIS A 323 18.49 -17.60 23.69
C HIS A 323 17.70 -16.93 22.56
N LEU A 324 16.41 -16.64 22.73
CA LEU A 324 15.60 -15.89 21.78
C LEU A 324 15.85 -14.39 21.88
N LYS A 325 16.20 -13.86 23.06
CA LYS A 325 16.44 -12.42 23.22
C LYS A 325 17.56 -11.92 22.30
N VAL A 326 17.28 -10.84 21.58
CA VAL A 326 18.21 -10.20 20.64
C VAL A 326 18.60 -8.82 21.18
N ASP A 327 19.91 -8.64 21.40
CA ASP A 327 20.48 -7.34 21.80
C ASP A 327 21.00 -6.58 20.57
N LEU A 328 20.12 -5.83 19.92
CA LEU A 328 20.46 -4.95 18.79
C LEU A 328 20.77 -3.55 19.30
N LYS A 329 21.99 -3.33 19.79
CA LYS A 329 22.40 -2.07 20.44
C LYS A 329 22.23 -0.81 19.61
N SER A 330 22.21 -0.95 18.27
CA SER A 330 22.08 0.15 17.31
C SER A 330 20.64 0.38 16.85
N LEU A 331 19.70 -0.49 17.23
CA LEU A 331 18.33 -0.45 16.74
C LEU A 331 17.61 0.80 17.25
N ARG A 332 17.01 1.55 16.32
CA ARG A 332 16.26 2.79 16.57
C ARG A 332 14.83 2.69 16.07
N SER A 333 14.59 1.94 15.00
CA SER A 333 13.28 1.75 14.40
C SER A 333 12.94 0.27 14.34
N LEU A 334 11.79 -0.11 14.90
CA LEU A 334 11.26 -1.47 14.85
C LEU A 334 9.87 -1.44 14.23
N SER A 335 9.66 -2.21 13.17
CA SER A 335 8.36 -2.46 12.55
C SER A 335 8.02 -3.94 12.65
N VAL A 336 6.90 -4.27 13.30
CA VAL A 336 6.39 -5.63 13.46
C VAL A 336 5.00 -5.69 12.85
N THR A 337 4.86 -6.52 11.81
CA THR A 337 3.58 -6.86 11.19
C THR A 337 3.28 -8.32 11.52
N ILE A 338 2.13 -8.59 12.10
CA ILE A 338 1.59 -9.93 12.32
C ILE A 338 0.44 -10.13 11.34
N GLN A 339 0.50 -11.20 10.56
CA GLN A 339 -0.51 -11.52 9.55
C GLN A 339 -1.71 -12.20 10.19
N ASP A 340 -2.89 -11.98 9.60
CA ASP A 340 -4.18 -12.46 10.10
C ASP A 340 -4.34 -13.99 10.06
N TYR A 341 -3.48 -14.68 9.30
CA TYR A 341 -3.58 -16.12 9.12
C TYR A 341 -3.16 -16.88 10.39
N LYS A 342 -4.12 -17.60 10.99
CA LYS A 342 -3.94 -18.43 12.19
C LYS A 342 -3.29 -17.67 13.34
N TYR A 343 -3.83 -16.49 13.63
CA TYR A 343 -3.38 -15.69 14.75
C TYR A 343 -3.40 -16.49 16.07
N ASP A 344 -2.32 -16.37 16.84
CA ASP A 344 -2.16 -16.93 18.16
C ASP A 344 -1.44 -15.90 19.06
N TYR A 345 -2.02 -15.65 20.23
CA TYR A 345 -1.50 -14.63 21.15
C TYR A 345 -0.15 -15.02 21.74
N ASP A 346 0.01 -16.27 22.17
CA ASP A 346 1.23 -16.74 22.84
C ASP A 346 2.44 -16.66 21.88
N ASN A 347 2.23 -17.01 20.61
CA ASN A 347 3.23 -16.85 19.55
C ASN A 347 3.59 -15.38 19.31
N THR A 348 2.58 -14.51 19.25
CA THR A 348 2.77 -13.07 19.09
C THR A 348 3.59 -12.51 20.26
N GLU A 349 3.29 -12.92 21.50
CA GLU A 349 4.03 -12.54 22.70
C GLU A 349 5.54 -12.81 22.57
N PHE A 350 5.92 -13.96 21.98
CA PHE A 350 7.33 -14.31 21.79
C PHE A 350 8.07 -13.34 20.86
N VAL A 351 7.40 -12.82 19.83
CA VAL A 351 7.99 -11.82 18.93
C VAL A 351 8.32 -10.55 19.71
N PHE A 352 7.40 -10.06 20.53
CA PHE A 352 7.61 -8.83 21.30
C PHE A 352 8.63 -9.01 22.42
N ARG A 353 8.68 -10.19 23.06
CA ARG A 353 9.70 -10.51 24.08
C ARG A 353 11.10 -10.68 23.52
N MET A 354 11.24 -10.81 22.20
CA MET A 354 12.52 -10.97 21.52
C MET A 354 13.40 -9.71 21.61
N PHE A 355 12.80 -8.52 21.68
CA PHE A 355 13.50 -7.24 21.53
C PHE A 355 13.70 -6.49 22.85
N ASN A 356 14.68 -5.57 22.85
CA ASN A 356 14.82 -4.53 23.87
C ASN A 356 14.34 -3.19 23.27
N TYR A 357 13.49 -2.47 24.00
CA TYR A 357 12.81 -1.26 23.56
C TYR A 357 13.46 0.03 24.10
N GLU A 358 14.41 -0.04 25.03
CA GLU A 358 14.97 1.13 25.74
C GLU A 358 15.52 2.25 24.84
N LYS A 359 16.06 1.87 23.67
CA LYS A 359 16.72 2.79 22.71
C LYS A 359 15.90 3.08 21.47
N LEU A 360 14.71 2.50 21.34
CA LEU A 360 13.88 2.69 20.15
C LEU A 360 13.31 4.10 20.15
N THR A 361 13.47 4.77 19.00
CA THR A 361 12.85 6.07 18.72
C THR A 361 11.56 5.92 17.94
N THR A 362 11.43 4.82 17.19
CA THR A 362 10.25 4.55 16.37
C THR A 362 9.83 3.09 16.55
N ILE A 363 8.54 2.90 16.81
CA ILE A 363 7.89 1.58 16.85
C ILE A 363 6.69 1.64 15.92
N SER A 364 6.61 0.69 14.99
CA SER A 364 5.46 0.48 14.12
C SER A 364 4.94 -0.94 14.34
N ILE A 365 3.68 -1.08 14.71
CA ILE A 365 3.05 -2.35 15.05
C ILE A 365 1.79 -2.47 14.21
N GLU A 366 1.67 -3.57 13.48
CA GLU A 366 0.51 -3.88 12.68
C GLU A 366 0.05 -5.28 13.05
N LEU A 367 -1.16 -5.40 13.59
CA LEU A 367 -1.68 -6.63 14.19
C LEU A 367 -3.06 -6.94 13.61
N PRO A 368 -3.45 -8.22 13.57
CA PRO A 368 -4.81 -8.60 13.19
C PRO A 368 -5.78 -8.33 14.36
N SER A 369 -7.06 -8.10 14.10
CA SER A 369 -8.05 -7.76 15.15
C SER A 369 -8.30 -8.87 16.17
N GLU A 370 -7.84 -10.10 15.93
CA GLU A 370 -7.89 -11.17 16.93
C GLU A 370 -7.04 -10.85 18.17
N ILE A 371 -6.09 -9.91 18.10
CA ILE A 371 -5.31 -9.43 19.25
C ILE A 371 -6.15 -8.66 20.27
N LEU A 372 -7.30 -8.12 19.86
CA LEU A 372 -8.06 -7.11 20.63
C LEU A 372 -8.23 -7.44 22.12
N PRO A 373 -8.59 -8.68 22.53
CA PRO A 373 -8.71 -9.05 23.94
C PRO A 373 -7.42 -8.93 24.76
N ASP A 374 -6.27 -9.08 24.11
CA ASP A 374 -4.97 -9.23 24.75
C ASP A 374 -3.99 -8.08 24.43
N VAL A 375 -4.44 -7.02 23.71
CA VAL A 375 -3.60 -5.84 23.39
C VAL A 375 -2.93 -5.28 24.64
N SER A 376 -3.66 -5.14 25.74
CA SER A 376 -3.09 -4.63 27.00
C SER A 376 -1.90 -5.44 27.48
N ARG A 377 -2.00 -6.78 27.43
CA ARG A 377 -0.93 -7.70 27.83
C ARG A 377 0.25 -7.63 26.88
N LEU A 378 -0.02 -7.54 25.58
CA LEU A 378 1.01 -7.36 24.56
C LEU A 378 1.84 -6.09 24.81
N LEU A 379 1.16 -4.97 25.10
CA LEU A 379 1.81 -3.70 25.39
C LEU A 379 2.68 -3.76 26.65
N GLU A 380 2.39 -4.64 27.61
CA GLU A 380 3.27 -4.86 28.77
C GLU A 380 4.66 -5.39 28.40
N HIS A 381 4.81 -5.99 27.22
CA HIS A 381 6.11 -6.46 26.71
C HIS A 381 6.89 -5.38 25.97
N ILE A 382 6.22 -4.35 25.48
CA ILE A 382 6.83 -3.20 24.81
C ILE A 382 7.40 -2.21 25.86
N GLY A 383 7.00 -2.33 27.13
CA GLY A 383 7.61 -1.64 28.27
C GLY A 383 8.53 -2.54 29.10
N VAL A 384 9.50 -1.96 29.81
CA VAL A 384 10.31 -2.72 30.79
C VAL A 384 9.51 -2.85 32.09
N LYS A 385 9.13 -4.07 32.49
CA LYS A 385 8.54 -4.34 33.82
C LYS A 385 9.62 -4.18 34.90
N HIS A 386 9.50 -3.17 35.76
CA HIS A 386 10.20 -3.17 37.04
C HIS A 386 9.39 -4.02 38.04
N GLN A 387 10.05 -4.83 38.87
CA GLN A 387 9.46 -5.85 39.77
C GLN A 387 8.38 -5.36 40.77
N TYR A 388 8.07 -4.07 40.81
CA TYR A 388 7.08 -3.47 41.70
C TYR A 388 6.27 -2.40 40.97
N LEU A 389 5.36 -2.80 40.08
CA LEU A 389 4.26 -1.99 39.48
C LEU A 389 4.63 -0.67 38.77
N ARG A 390 5.88 -0.24 38.76
CA ARG A 390 6.36 0.92 38.00
C ARG A 390 6.86 0.43 36.66
N PHE A 391 6.04 0.63 35.64
CA PHE A 391 6.47 0.48 34.26
C PHE A 391 7.59 1.48 33.99
N THR A 392 8.68 1.00 33.42
CA THR A 392 9.79 1.87 33.03
C THR A 392 9.37 2.60 31.76
N GLU A 393 9.55 3.92 31.75
CA GLU A 393 9.30 4.77 30.60
C GLU A 393 10.08 4.25 29.38
N LEU A 394 9.59 4.55 28.18
CA LEU A 394 10.35 4.40 26.94
C LEU A 394 11.00 5.75 26.64
N PRO A 395 12.13 6.11 27.31
CA PRO A 395 12.64 7.48 27.33
C PRO A 395 13.05 7.98 25.94
N SER A 396 13.32 7.06 25.01
CA SER A 396 13.77 7.36 23.66
C SER A 396 12.63 7.40 22.62
N LEU A 397 11.44 6.88 22.95
CA LEU A 397 10.37 6.67 21.98
C LEU A 397 9.76 8.02 21.57
N LYS A 398 9.89 8.34 20.28
CA LYS A 398 9.32 9.55 19.67
C LYS A 398 8.11 9.25 18.81
N ASN A 399 8.12 8.14 18.09
CA ASN A 399 7.07 7.80 17.12
C ASN A 399 6.52 6.42 17.42
N LEU A 400 5.21 6.34 17.64
CA LEU A 400 4.47 5.09 17.73
C LEU A 400 3.44 5.07 16.62
N ASP A 401 3.49 4.04 15.77
CA ASP A 401 2.48 3.74 14.75
C ASP A 401 1.87 2.40 15.11
N PHE A 402 0.58 2.37 15.43
CA PHE A 402 -0.14 1.17 15.85
C PHE A 402 -1.35 0.97 14.94
N ARG A 403 -1.40 -0.14 14.24
CA ARG A 403 -2.46 -0.45 13.28
C ARG A 403 -3.06 -1.79 13.63
N ILE A 404 -4.38 -1.84 13.70
CA ILE A 404 -5.15 -3.06 13.88
C ILE A 404 -5.91 -3.29 12.58
N ARG A 405 -5.62 -4.40 11.90
CA ARG A 405 -6.36 -4.81 10.71
C ARG A 405 -7.68 -5.43 11.13
N PRO A 406 -8.82 -4.97 10.60
CA PRO A 406 -10.11 -5.49 10.97
C PRO A 406 -10.35 -6.84 10.28
N THR A 407 -10.73 -7.84 11.05
CA THR A 407 -11.49 -8.98 10.54
C THR A 407 -12.96 -8.65 10.71
N TYR A 408 -13.67 -8.64 9.59
CA TYR A 408 -15.11 -8.50 9.58
C TYR A 408 -15.71 -9.56 10.50
N ASN A 409 -16.56 -9.16 11.47
CA ASN A 409 -17.55 -10.01 12.16
C ASN A 409 -17.31 -10.44 13.63
N ASN A 410 -16.72 -9.62 14.52
CA ASN A 410 -16.65 -9.98 15.96
C ASN A 410 -17.22 -8.89 16.89
N GLN A 411 -18.44 -9.08 17.39
CA GLN A 411 -19.25 -8.07 18.10
C GLN A 411 -19.02 -7.98 19.62
N TYR A 412 -17.98 -8.61 20.19
CA TYR A 412 -17.96 -8.89 21.64
C TYR A 412 -16.74 -8.41 22.44
N PHE A 413 -15.97 -7.42 21.98
CA PHE A 413 -14.79 -6.98 22.72
C PHE A 413 -15.08 -5.84 23.71
N SER A 414 -14.98 -6.16 24.99
CA SER A 414 -14.81 -5.21 26.10
C SER A 414 -13.53 -5.61 26.84
N PRO A 415 -12.54 -4.71 27.02
CA PRO A 415 -12.55 -3.26 26.77
C PRO A 415 -12.18 -2.84 25.34
N ASN A 416 -12.51 -1.58 24.99
CA ASN A 416 -12.15 -0.97 23.70
C ASN A 416 -10.61 -0.92 23.50
N PRO A 417 -10.06 -1.51 22.42
CA PRO A 417 -8.61 -1.52 22.16
C PRO A 417 -7.97 -0.15 22.07
N ARG A 418 -8.69 0.83 21.51
CA ARG A 418 -8.24 2.21 21.40
C ARG A 418 -8.00 2.77 22.80
N THR A 419 -8.92 2.55 23.73
CA THR A 419 -8.78 2.98 25.12
C THR A 419 -7.61 2.27 25.80
N ALA A 420 -7.41 0.98 25.52
CA ALA A 420 -6.26 0.23 26.04
C ALA A 420 -4.92 0.80 25.53
N VAL A 421 -4.78 1.05 24.22
CA VAL A 421 -3.57 1.62 23.62
C VAL A 421 -3.34 3.05 24.10
N LEU A 422 -4.35 3.93 23.98
CA LEU A 422 -4.23 5.32 24.41
C LEU A 422 -3.98 5.42 25.91
N GLY A 423 -4.68 4.63 26.72
CA GLY A 423 -4.43 4.55 28.17
C GLY A 423 -3.00 4.11 28.45
N HIS A 424 -2.49 3.09 27.75
CA HIS A 424 -1.13 2.61 27.94
C HIS A 424 -0.07 3.67 27.63
N PHE A 425 -0.21 4.45 26.55
CA PHE A 425 0.84 5.39 26.13
C PHE A 425 0.66 6.81 26.68
N LEU A 426 -0.58 7.29 26.82
CA LEU A 426 -0.85 8.64 27.34
C LEU A 426 -0.78 8.71 28.87
N GLN A 427 -1.23 7.68 29.61
CA GLN A 427 -1.17 7.69 31.08
C GLN A 427 0.25 7.61 31.63
N ARG A 428 1.21 7.16 30.81
CA ARG A 428 2.57 6.80 31.26
C ARG A 428 3.62 7.87 30.98
N HIS A 429 3.21 9.13 30.77
CA HIS A 429 4.10 10.26 30.42
C HIS A 429 5.13 9.88 29.35
N THR A 430 4.69 9.26 28.26
CA THR A 430 5.62 8.87 27.22
C THR A 430 6.16 10.12 26.51
N PRO A 431 7.47 10.19 26.21
CA PRO A 431 8.06 11.29 25.44
C PRO A 431 7.67 11.24 23.95
N ALA A 432 6.62 10.52 23.59
CA ALA A 432 6.20 10.30 22.22
C ALA A 432 5.73 11.62 21.60
N GLU A 433 6.44 12.05 20.56
CA GLU A 433 6.09 13.21 19.74
C GLU A 433 4.93 12.90 18.79
N SER A 434 4.77 11.64 18.35
CA SER A 434 3.71 11.23 17.45
C SER A 434 3.17 9.86 17.82
N LEU A 435 1.84 9.75 17.96
CA LEU A 435 1.11 8.49 18.08
C LEU A 435 0.11 8.40 16.93
N TYR A 436 0.22 7.36 16.11
CA TYR A 436 -0.76 7.02 15.08
C TYR A 436 -1.46 5.73 15.48
N PHE A 437 -2.79 5.74 15.46
CA PHE A 437 -3.62 4.58 15.73
C PHE A 437 -4.63 4.41 14.59
N GLU A 438 -4.58 3.29 13.87
CA GLU A 438 -5.54 2.94 12.81
C GLU A 438 -6.26 1.66 13.21
N CYS A 439 -7.59 1.68 13.19
CA CYS A 439 -8.44 0.51 13.48
C CYS A 439 -9.74 0.65 12.69
N PRO A 440 -9.75 0.31 11.39
CA PRO A 440 -10.88 0.51 10.51
C PRO A 440 -11.97 -0.56 10.76
N GLU A 441 -12.57 -0.60 11.95
CA GLU A 441 -13.73 -1.47 12.19
C GLU A 441 -14.98 -1.04 11.40
N ASP A 442 -15.80 -2.04 11.09
CA ASP A 442 -16.98 -1.97 10.23
C ASP A 442 -18.22 -1.47 11.02
N ASP A 443 -18.72 -0.29 10.62
CA ASP A 443 -20.05 0.36 10.72
C ASP A 443 -21.22 -0.10 11.62
N HIS A 444 -21.10 -1.00 12.60
CA HIS A 444 -22.26 -1.47 13.37
C HIS A 444 -22.12 -1.43 14.91
N GLN A 445 -21.53 -0.38 15.49
CA GLN A 445 -21.60 0.00 16.93
C GLN A 445 -21.07 -1.08 17.92
N VAL A 446 -20.71 -0.83 19.18
CA VAL A 446 -20.63 0.35 20.05
C VAL A 446 -19.16 0.45 20.52
N PHE A 447 -18.42 1.38 19.90
CA PHE A 447 -17.03 1.79 20.16
C PHE A 447 -15.88 1.17 19.34
N GLY A 448 -16.16 0.66 18.14
CA GLY A 448 -15.31 0.88 16.95
C GLY A 448 -15.70 2.21 16.28
N PHE A 449 -14.78 2.87 15.58
CA PHE A 449 -15.02 4.20 15.01
C PHE A 449 -16.31 4.26 14.18
N SER A 450 -17.28 5.11 14.57
CA SER A 450 -18.44 5.39 13.73
C SER A 450 -17.99 5.85 12.33
N ASN A 451 -18.70 5.40 11.29
CA ASN A 451 -18.60 5.49 9.81
C ASN A 451 -17.71 6.54 9.09
N ARG A 452 -16.69 7.11 9.74
CA ARG A 452 -16.03 8.37 9.33
C ARG A 452 -14.59 8.53 9.78
N LEU A 453 -14.16 7.81 10.82
CA LEU A 453 -12.82 8.01 11.38
C LEU A 453 -12.01 6.71 11.30
N ALA A 454 -11.11 6.60 10.34
CA ALA A 454 -10.33 5.37 10.14
C ALA A 454 -9.09 5.31 11.05
N ALA A 455 -8.58 6.49 11.45
CA ALA A 455 -7.36 6.60 12.24
C ALA A 455 -7.34 7.86 13.11
N ILE A 456 -6.58 7.82 14.20
CA ILE A 456 -6.25 8.99 15.02
C ILE A 456 -4.74 9.20 14.94
N LYS A 457 -4.31 10.44 14.74
CA LYS A 457 -2.92 10.86 14.86
C LYS A 457 -2.81 11.93 15.92
N LEU A 458 -2.14 11.62 17.03
CA LEU A 458 -1.78 12.57 18.05
C LEU A 458 -0.37 13.09 17.76
N LYS A 459 -0.19 14.41 17.72
CA LYS A 459 1.10 15.10 17.66
C LYS A 459 1.39 15.76 19.00
N ASN A 460 2.67 15.88 19.32
CA ASN A 460 3.17 16.46 20.57
C ASN A 460 2.50 15.85 21.80
N CYS A 461 2.47 14.51 21.86
CA CYS A 461 1.65 13.79 22.85
C CYS A 461 2.07 14.10 24.30
N GLN A 462 3.33 14.47 24.50
CA GLN A 462 3.89 14.90 25.78
C GLN A 462 3.22 16.16 26.37
N LEU A 463 2.44 16.90 25.58
CA LEU A 463 1.75 18.13 26.02
C LEU A 463 0.29 17.89 26.42
N PHE A 464 -0.27 16.69 26.21
CA PHE A 464 -1.63 16.40 26.67
C PHE A 464 -1.63 16.23 28.19
N GLU A 465 -2.37 17.08 28.91
CA GLU A 465 -2.63 16.91 30.34
C GLU A 465 -3.64 15.77 30.53
N TYR A 466 -3.18 14.65 31.09
CA TYR A 466 -4.05 13.53 31.45
C TYR A 466 -4.56 13.71 32.89
N SER A 467 -5.81 14.12 33.06
CA SER A 467 -6.46 14.14 34.38
C SER A 467 -6.82 12.72 34.80
N TYR A 468 -6.43 12.33 36.01
CA TYR A 468 -6.63 10.98 36.55
C TYR A 468 -8.04 10.75 37.11
N ASP A 469 -8.86 11.82 37.22
CA ASP A 469 -10.04 11.82 38.11
C ASP A 469 -11.30 11.14 37.56
N ASP A 470 -11.35 10.78 36.26
CA ASP A 470 -12.49 10.05 35.70
C ASP A 470 -12.08 8.65 35.22
N SER A 471 -12.72 7.64 35.80
CA SER A 471 -12.64 6.24 35.38
C SER A 471 -13.20 5.98 33.97
N GLU A 472 -13.63 7.02 33.26
CA GLU A 472 -14.24 6.97 31.92
C GLU A 472 -13.27 7.37 30.80
N GLY A 473 -11.96 7.13 30.96
CA GLY A 473 -10.97 7.42 29.92
C GLY A 473 -10.89 8.92 29.57
N PRO A 474 -10.12 9.32 28.55
CA PRO A 474 -9.97 10.73 28.24
C PRO A 474 -11.29 11.28 27.66
N ASP A 475 -11.91 12.21 28.39
CA ASP A 475 -13.12 13.00 28.03
C ASP A 475 -13.06 13.53 26.59
N ILE A 476 -11.84 13.81 26.12
CA ILE A 476 -11.54 14.23 24.77
C ILE A 476 -12.11 13.28 23.70
N VAL A 477 -12.07 11.96 23.88
CA VAL A 477 -12.46 11.00 22.84
C VAL A 477 -13.97 10.94 22.68
N HIS A 478 -14.72 10.95 23.79
CA HIS A 478 -16.18 10.98 23.75
C HIS A 478 -16.67 12.33 23.18
N HIS A 479 -16.04 13.43 23.58
CA HIS A 479 -16.35 14.76 23.06
C HIS A 479 -16.07 14.88 21.54
N LEU A 480 -14.95 14.33 21.08
CA LEU A 480 -14.60 14.30 19.66
C LEU A 480 -15.61 13.45 18.86
N GLU A 481 -16.01 12.29 19.38
CA GLU A 481 -17.03 11.44 18.74
C GLU A 481 -18.36 12.19 18.52
N ASP A 482 -18.82 12.93 19.52
CA ASP A 482 -20.06 13.70 19.41
C ASP A 482 -19.95 14.86 18.40
N ILE A 483 -18.81 15.56 18.38
CA ILE A 483 -18.54 16.63 17.40
C ILE A 483 -18.53 16.08 15.97
N PHE A 484 -17.93 14.89 15.73
CA PHE A 484 -17.78 14.34 14.38
C PHE A 484 -19.00 13.57 13.88
N ARG A 485 -19.84 13.00 14.77
CA ARG A 485 -21.16 12.49 14.38
C ARG A 485 -22.00 13.57 13.68
N GLN A 486 -21.88 14.82 14.09
CA GLN A 486 -22.65 15.94 13.54
C GLN A 486 -22.22 16.37 12.13
N ARG A 487 -20.98 16.09 11.68
CA ARG A 487 -20.41 16.65 10.43
C ARG A 487 -20.65 15.85 9.13
N GLY A 488 -21.67 15.00 9.10
CA GLY A 488 -22.41 14.57 7.89
C GLY A 488 -21.74 13.76 6.76
N GLU A 489 -20.43 13.73 6.56
CA GLU A 489 -19.85 13.23 5.30
C GLU A 489 -19.15 11.85 5.38
N LEU A 490 -19.42 11.00 4.38
CA LEU A 490 -18.85 9.67 4.16
C LEU A 490 -17.42 9.77 3.61
N MET A 491 -16.38 9.75 4.46
CA MET A 491 -14.99 9.56 3.99
C MET A 491 -14.12 8.92 5.05
N ASP A 492 -13.13 8.15 4.59
CA ASP A 492 -12.01 7.64 5.37
C ASP A 492 -11.09 8.79 5.82
N ARG A 493 -11.34 9.33 7.01
CA ARG A 493 -10.58 10.46 7.57
C ARG A 493 -9.68 9.98 8.71
N CYS A 494 -8.54 10.63 8.88
CA CYS A 494 -7.70 10.57 10.05
C CYS A 494 -7.89 11.85 10.84
N LEU A 495 -8.21 11.71 12.12
CA LEU A 495 -8.30 12.82 13.06
C LEU A 495 -6.90 13.14 13.55
N VAL A 496 -6.42 14.34 13.25
CA VAL A 496 -5.12 14.82 13.69
C VAL A 496 -5.35 15.79 14.85
N LEU A 497 -4.87 15.43 16.03
CA LEU A 497 -4.86 16.28 17.21
C LEU A 497 -3.42 16.73 17.49
N ASP A 498 -3.23 18.01 17.82
CA ASP A 498 -1.92 18.56 18.17
C ASP A 498 -1.92 19.11 19.59
N GLY A 499 -1.10 18.51 20.47
CA GLY A 499 -0.98 18.91 21.86
C GLY A 499 -0.40 20.32 22.07
N THR A 500 0.15 20.97 21.04
CA THR A 500 0.58 22.38 21.16
C THR A 500 -0.59 23.37 21.25
N ASN A 501 -1.80 22.94 20.87
CA ASN A 501 -2.97 23.79 20.86
C ASN A 501 -3.58 23.88 22.26
N SER A 502 -4.04 25.08 22.64
CA SER A 502 -4.68 25.28 23.95
C SER A 502 -6.01 24.52 24.07
N ASN A 503 -6.67 24.24 22.94
CA ASN A 503 -7.79 23.31 22.86
C ASN A 503 -7.62 22.40 21.64
N PRO A 504 -6.91 21.26 21.78
CA PRO A 504 -6.64 20.34 20.66
C PRO A 504 -7.90 19.80 19.96
N VAL A 505 -9.06 19.86 20.63
CA VAL A 505 -10.35 19.43 20.07
C VAL A 505 -10.91 20.43 19.09
N ASP A 506 -10.90 21.71 19.45
CA ASP A 506 -11.43 22.79 18.61
C ASP A 506 -10.61 22.96 17.33
N ASP A 507 -9.30 22.72 17.44
CA ASP A 507 -8.33 22.86 16.35
C ASP A 507 -8.03 21.53 15.61
N ALA A 508 -8.84 20.50 15.85
CA ALA A 508 -8.62 19.18 15.27
C ALA A 508 -8.76 19.19 13.74
N GLU A 509 -7.76 18.65 13.04
CA GLU A 509 -7.78 18.54 11.58
C GLU A 509 -8.28 17.16 11.13
N LEU A 510 -9.12 17.14 10.10
CA LEU A 510 -9.49 15.90 9.42
C LEU A 510 -8.69 15.78 8.12
N VAL A 511 -7.74 14.86 8.10
CA VAL A 511 -6.90 14.58 6.93
C VAL A 511 -7.43 13.32 6.24
N ARG A 512 -7.59 13.34 4.92
CA ARG A 512 -7.90 12.11 4.18
C ARG A 512 -6.70 11.18 4.26
N VAL A 513 -6.90 9.97 4.74
CA VAL A 513 -5.87 8.93 4.74
C VAL A 513 -6.27 7.83 3.77
N PRO A 514 -5.34 7.34 2.92
CA PRO A 514 -5.54 6.09 2.24
C PRO A 514 -5.52 4.99 3.31
N ILE A 515 -6.67 4.39 3.63
CA ILE A 515 -6.73 3.21 4.52
C ILE A 515 -5.85 2.12 3.90
N SER A 516 -4.96 1.57 4.71
CA SER A 516 -3.86 0.70 4.24
C SER A 516 -4.33 -0.51 3.42
N ASP A 517 -5.56 -0.99 3.63
CA ASP A 517 -6.02 -2.27 3.07
C ASP A 517 -7.12 -2.16 1.99
N ARG A 518 -7.88 -1.06 1.91
CA ARG A 518 -8.94 -0.91 0.89
C ARG A 518 -8.40 -0.83 -0.54
N VAL A 519 -7.17 -0.34 -0.71
CA VAL A 519 -6.55 -0.17 -2.03
C VAL A 519 -6.10 -1.51 -2.63
N TYR A 520 -5.77 -2.52 -1.80
CA TYR A 520 -5.16 -3.76 -2.28
C TYR A 520 -6.16 -4.84 -2.72
N LEU A 521 -7.32 -4.95 -2.08
CA LEU A 521 -8.34 -5.94 -2.43
C LEU A 521 -9.09 -5.58 -3.73
N ASP A 522 -9.36 -4.30 -3.95
CA ASP A 522 -10.07 -3.84 -5.16
C ASP A 522 -9.21 -3.98 -6.43
N ILE A 523 -7.89 -3.76 -6.33
CA ILE A 523 -7.00 -3.80 -7.50
C ILE A 523 -6.58 -5.24 -7.88
N ARG A 524 -6.38 -6.14 -6.90
CA ARG A 524 -6.03 -7.53 -7.22
C ARG A 524 -7.20 -8.28 -7.85
N SER A 525 -8.43 -8.10 -7.37
CA SER A 525 -9.60 -8.76 -7.96
C SER A 525 -9.86 -8.31 -9.41
N TRP A 526 -9.61 -7.04 -9.72
CA TRP A 526 -9.73 -6.47 -11.07
C TRP A 526 -8.60 -6.82 -12.03
N LEU A 527 -7.40 -7.15 -11.54
CA LEU A 527 -6.25 -7.51 -12.39
C LEU A 527 -6.02 -9.03 -12.51
N SER A 528 -6.73 -9.82 -11.70
CA SER A 528 -6.79 -11.29 -11.83
C SER A 528 -8.03 -11.79 -12.58
N SER A 529 -8.91 -10.88 -13.04
CA SER A 529 -9.99 -11.13 -14.01
C SER A 529 -9.64 -10.52 -15.36
#